data_AF-A0A1S9AXG8-F1
#
_entry.id   AF-A0A1S9AXG8-F1
#
_cell.length_a   1.000
_cell.length_b   1.000
_cell.length_c   1.000
_cell.angle_alpha   90.00
_cell.angle_beta   90.00
_cell.angle_gamma   90.00
#
_symmetry.space_group_name_H-M   'P 1'
#
loop_
_entity.id
_entity.type
_entity.pdbx_description
1 polymer ?
#
loop_
_entity_poly.entity_id
_entity_poly.type
_entity_poly.pdbx_seq_one_letter_code
_entity_poly.pdbx_strand_id
1 'polypeptide(L)'
;MAYTVSLLTNTADCDLALAQAQNDLRELNSSAASIALRRDNTSENATETRAALDSLASEIGALQVLLPTLPDTDVKRKNQAALRRAENRQSSLIAQQQARSAVGALNQELKLARIQAEITELNTYIGAVQARRATL
;
A
#
# COMPACT_ATOMS: atom_id res chain seq x y z
N MET A 1 13.86 -9.37 24.42
CA MET A 1 14.04 -8.68 25.72
C MET A 1 13.48 -9.54 26.85
N ALA A 2 13.83 -9.29 28.12
CA ALA A 2 13.20 -9.96 29.25
C ALA A 2 11.96 -9.16 29.70
N TYR A 3 10.76 -9.65 29.41
CA TYR A 3 9.53 -9.03 29.90
C TYR A 3 9.34 -9.34 31.38
N THR A 4 8.81 -8.39 32.15
CA THR A 4 8.50 -8.55 33.58
C THR A 4 7.23 -9.40 33.79
N VAL A 5 7.23 -10.63 33.26
CA VAL A 5 6.10 -11.58 33.37
C VAL A 5 5.84 -12.03 34.82
N SER A 6 6.76 -11.74 35.73
CA SER A 6 6.55 -11.94 37.18
C SER A 6 5.37 -11.17 37.75
N LEU A 7 4.93 -10.09 37.09
CA LEU A 7 3.73 -9.33 37.45
C LEU A 7 2.42 -10.10 37.19
N LEU A 8 2.44 -11.08 36.29
CA LEU A 8 1.31 -11.99 36.07
C LEU A 8 1.33 -13.03 37.19
N THR A 9 0.34 -12.93 38.08
CA THR A 9 0.26 -13.75 39.30
C THR A 9 -0.81 -14.83 39.24
N ASN A 10 -1.71 -14.77 38.26
CA ASN A 10 -2.72 -15.78 38.01
C ASN A 10 -2.78 -16.14 36.51
N THR A 11 -3.43 -17.26 36.22
CA THR A 11 -3.58 -17.77 34.84
C THR A 11 -4.52 -16.91 33.99
N ALA A 12 -5.51 -16.25 34.59
CA ALA A 12 -6.45 -15.39 33.89
C ALA A 12 -5.79 -14.13 33.30
N ASP A 13 -4.86 -13.50 34.03
CA ASP A 13 -4.08 -12.36 33.55
C ASP A 13 -3.17 -12.76 32.38
N CYS A 14 -2.59 -13.97 32.45
CA CYS A 14 -1.82 -14.54 31.34
C CYS A 14 -2.71 -14.77 30.11
N ASP A 15 -3.91 -15.31 30.30
CA ASP A 15 -4.85 -15.58 29.21
C ASP A 15 -5.31 -14.28 28.54
N LEU A 16 -5.55 -13.22 29.31
CA LEU A 16 -5.89 -11.90 28.78
C LEU A 16 -4.73 -11.30 27.96
N ALA A 17 -3.51 -11.35 28.50
CA ALA A 17 -2.31 -10.89 27.79
C ALA A 17 -2.06 -11.68 26.49
N LEU A 18 -2.28 -12.99 26.50
CA LEU A 18 -2.18 -13.85 25.31
C LEU A 18 -3.26 -13.53 24.28
N ALA A 19 -4.51 -13.33 24.71
CA ALA A 19 -5.60 -12.98 23.81
C ALA A 19 -5.33 -11.65 23.10
N GLN A 20 -4.82 -10.65 23.82
CA GLN A 20 -4.41 -9.36 23.25
C GLN A 20 -3.28 -9.56 22.23
N ALA A 21 -2.19 -10.22 22.62
CA ALA A 21 -1.05 -10.44 21.72
C ALA A 21 -1.42 -11.26 20.47
N GLN A 22 -2.34 -12.21 20.58
CA GLN A 22 -2.84 -12.98 19.44
C GLN A 22 -3.72 -12.15 18.50
N ASN A 23 -4.46 -11.16 19.01
CA ASN A 23 -5.19 -10.21 18.18
C ASN A 23 -4.21 -9.34 17.39
N ASP A 24 -3.22 -8.75 18.07
CA ASP A 24 -2.20 -7.91 17.45
C ASP A 24 -1.42 -8.68 16.37
N LEU A 25 -1.10 -9.96 16.65
CA LEU A 25 -0.42 -10.83 15.69
C LEU A 25 -1.27 -11.09 14.44
N ARG A 26 -2.60 -11.24 14.58
CA ARG A 26 -3.51 -11.38 13.43
C ARG A 26 -3.55 -10.11 12.59
N GLU A 27 -3.60 -8.94 13.23
CA GLU A 27 -3.61 -7.64 12.54
C GLU A 27 -2.30 -7.40 11.77
N LEU A 28 -1.15 -7.68 12.40
CA LEU A 28 0.16 -7.55 11.76
C LEU A 28 0.32 -8.51 10.58
N ASN A 29 -0.12 -9.77 10.71
CA ASN A 29 -0.06 -10.74 9.61
C ASN A 29 -0.94 -10.33 8.43
N SER A 30 -2.16 -9.84 8.67
CA SER A 30 -3.03 -9.35 7.60
C SER A 30 -2.46 -8.11 6.90
N SER A 31 -1.81 -7.22 7.66
CA SER A 31 -1.10 -6.07 7.14
C SER A 31 0.11 -6.47 6.30
N ALA A 32 0.91 -7.43 6.75
CA ALA A 32 2.06 -7.96 6.02
C ALA A 32 1.63 -8.59 4.68
N ALA A 33 0.60 -9.43 4.69
CA ALA A 33 0.05 -10.05 3.47
C ALA A 33 -0.45 -8.99 2.49
N SER A 34 -1.14 -7.96 2.97
CA SER A 34 -1.64 -6.87 2.13
C SER A 34 -0.50 -6.06 1.48
N ILE A 35 0.62 -5.85 2.17
CA ILE A 35 1.78 -5.15 1.62
C ILE A 35 2.52 -6.03 0.60
N ALA A 36 2.70 -7.32 0.90
CA ALA A 36 3.31 -8.27 -0.03
C ALA A 36 2.53 -8.37 -1.35
N LEU A 37 1.20 -8.48 -1.29
CA LEU A 37 0.35 -8.49 -2.49
C LEU A 37 0.48 -7.20 -3.31
N ARG A 38 0.55 -6.03 -2.66
CA ARG A 38 0.75 -4.75 -3.35
C ARG A 38 2.12 -4.68 -4.02
N ARG A 39 3.17 -5.19 -3.36
CA ARG A 39 4.53 -5.25 -3.93
C ARG A 39 4.54 -6.09 -5.20
N ASP A 40 3.98 -7.29 -5.18
CA ASP A 40 4.00 -8.22 -6.31
C ASP A 40 3.23 -7.63 -7.52
N ASN A 41 2.13 -6.93 -7.27
CA ASN A 41 1.37 -6.21 -8.30
C ASN A 41 2.09 -4.96 -8.84
N THR A 42 3.09 -4.40 -8.16
CA THR A 42 3.72 -3.13 -8.57
C THR A 42 4.56 -3.28 -9.85
N SER A 43 5.15 -4.46 -10.07
CA SER A 43 5.93 -4.78 -11.28
C SER A 43 5.08 -4.82 -12.55
N GLU A 44 3.99 -5.58 -12.55
CA GLU A 44 3.08 -5.67 -13.71
C GLU A 44 2.41 -4.33 -14.02
N ASN A 45 1.99 -3.60 -12.99
CA ASN A 45 1.32 -2.32 -13.14
C ASN A 45 2.23 -1.21 -13.71
N ALA A 46 3.55 -1.29 -13.56
CA ALA A 46 4.46 -0.25 -14.03
C ALA A 46 4.48 -0.16 -15.57
N THR A 47 4.48 -1.32 -16.25
CA THR A 47 4.48 -1.41 -17.71
C THR A 47 3.14 -0.93 -18.28
N GLU A 48 2.03 -1.35 -17.68
CA GLU A 48 0.68 -0.91 -18.07
C GLU A 48 0.49 0.59 -17.85
N THR A 49 0.98 1.13 -16.73
CA THR A 49 0.92 2.58 -16.43
C THR A 49 1.71 3.37 -17.47
N ARG A 50 2.88 2.86 -17.90
CA ARG A 50 3.68 3.52 -18.94
C ARG A 50 2.97 3.51 -20.29
N ALA A 51 2.42 2.37 -20.70
CA ALA A 51 1.64 2.27 -21.95
C ALA A 51 0.43 3.21 -21.94
N ALA A 52 -0.27 3.32 -20.80
CA ALA A 52 -1.40 4.25 -20.65
C ALA A 52 -0.96 5.72 -20.74
N LEU A 53 0.19 6.09 -20.17
CA LEU A 53 0.75 7.44 -20.28
C LEU A 53 1.15 7.78 -21.72
N ASP A 54 1.77 6.84 -22.45
CA ASP A 54 2.16 7.02 -23.85
C ASP A 54 0.93 7.18 -24.75
N SER A 55 -0.13 6.40 -24.49
CA SER A 55 -1.42 6.53 -25.19
C SER A 55 -2.08 7.89 -24.93
N LEU A 56 -2.12 8.35 -23.67
CA LEU A 56 -2.69 9.65 -23.31
C LEU A 56 -1.89 10.81 -23.89
N ALA A 57 -0.56 10.71 -23.91
CA ALA A 57 0.29 11.72 -24.54
C ALA A 57 0.00 11.85 -26.05
N SER A 58 -0.22 10.71 -26.72
CA SER A 58 -0.58 10.68 -28.14
C SER A 58 -1.96 11.28 -28.40
N GLU A 59 -2.96 10.95 -27.56
CA GLU A 59 -4.31 11.51 -27.65
C GLU A 59 -4.32 13.03 -27.41
N ILE A 60 -3.62 13.49 -26.37
CA ILE A 60 -3.47 14.92 -26.06
C ILE A 60 -2.82 15.65 -27.24
N GLY A 61 -1.72 15.12 -27.78
CA GLY A 61 -1.04 15.70 -28.94
C GLY A 61 -1.96 15.82 -30.16
N ALA A 62 -2.74 14.77 -30.46
CA ALA A 62 -3.70 14.79 -31.56
C ALA A 62 -4.80 15.84 -31.36
N LEU A 63 -5.37 15.93 -30.15
CA LEU A 63 -6.41 16.90 -29.81
C LEU A 63 -5.89 18.34 -29.84
N GLN A 64 -4.66 18.58 -29.38
CA GLN A 64 -4.01 19.90 -29.42
C GLN A 64 -3.76 20.37 -30.86
N VAL A 65 -3.45 19.46 -31.79
CA VAL A 65 -3.31 19.77 -33.22
C VAL A 65 -4.68 19.97 -33.90
N LEU A 66 -5.70 19.20 -33.51
CA LEU A 66 -7.03 19.26 -34.11
C LEU A 66 -7.84 20.49 -33.66
N LEU A 67 -7.78 20.87 -32.40
CA LEU A 67 -8.62 21.93 -31.83
C LEU A 67 -8.50 23.32 -32.52
N PRO A 68 -7.29 23.77 -32.94
CA PRO A 68 -7.13 25.01 -33.69
C PRO A 68 -7.80 24.99 -35.07
N THR A 69 -7.94 23.82 -35.70
CA THR A 69 -8.49 23.69 -37.06
C THR A 69 -10.01 23.60 -37.08
N LEU A 70 -10.64 23.36 -35.92
CA LEU A 70 -12.09 23.22 -35.82
C LEU A 70 -12.81 24.58 -35.70
N PRO A 71 -13.92 24.78 -36.43
CA PRO A 71 -14.81 25.92 -36.24
C PRO A 71 -15.49 25.86 -34.87
N ASP A 72 -15.91 27.01 -34.35
CA ASP A 72 -16.46 27.12 -32.99
C ASP A 72 -17.89 26.55 -32.90
N THR A 73 -17.93 25.23 -32.76
CA THR A 73 -19.14 24.40 -32.81
C THR A 73 -19.16 23.46 -31.60
N ASP A 74 -20.27 22.76 -31.40
CA ASP A 74 -20.37 21.74 -30.35
C ASP A 74 -19.33 20.61 -30.52
N VAL A 75 -18.86 20.36 -31.74
CA VAL A 75 -17.76 19.41 -32.00
C VAL A 75 -16.45 19.90 -31.39
N LYS A 76 -16.12 21.19 -31.54
CA LYS A 76 -14.95 21.80 -30.90
C LYS A 76 -15.05 21.74 -29.38
N ARG A 77 -16.22 22.07 -28.81
CA ARG A 77 -16.45 21.97 -27.35
C ARG A 77 -16.30 20.56 -26.82
N LYS A 78 -16.80 19.54 -27.54
CA LYS A 78 -16.63 18.12 -27.19
C LYS A 78 -15.14 17.73 -27.17
N ASN A 79 -14.38 18.12 -28.18
CA ASN A 79 -12.94 17.84 -28.24
C ASN A 79 -12.15 18.60 -27.16
N GLN A 80 -12.56 19.81 -26.78
CA GLN A 80 -11.96 20.53 -25.64
C GLN A 80 -12.23 19.81 -24.32
N ALA A 81 -13.46 19.29 -24.13
CA ALA A 81 -13.78 18.49 -22.96
C ALA A 81 -13.01 17.17 -22.93
N ALA A 82 -12.81 16.52 -24.08
CA ALA A 82 -11.98 15.32 -24.20
C ALA A 82 -10.51 15.62 -23.83
N LEU A 83 -9.94 16.72 -24.34
CA LEU A 83 -8.58 17.15 -24.01
C LEU A 83 -8.41 17.35 -22.49
N ARG A 84 -9.32 18.08 -21.86
CA ARG A 84 -9.28 18.30 -20.40
C ARG A 84 -9.35 16.99 -19.62
N ARG A 85 -10.17 16.03 -20.06
CA ARG A 85 -10.27 14.71 -19.43
C ARG A 85 -8.97 13.93 -19.58
N ALA A 86 -8.35 13.94 -20.76
CA ALA A 86 -7.08 13.28 -21.01
C ALA A 86 -5.94 13.88 -20.18
N GLU A 87 -5.85 15.20 -20.08
CA GLU A 87 -4.87 15.92 -19.23
C GLU A 87 -5.05 15.62 -17.73
N ASN A 88 -6.30 15.61 -17.26
CA ASN A 88 -6.61 15.23 -15.88
C ASN A 88 -6.26 13.76 -15.58
N ARG A 89 -6.54 12.86 -16.54
CA ARG A 89 -6.18 11.45 -16.43
C ARG A 89 -4.66 11.27 -16.40
N GLN A 90 -3.94 11.96 -17.28
CA GLN A 90 -2.48 11.90 -17.37
C GLN A 90 -1.83 12.40 -16.07
N SER A 91 -2.25 13.55 -15.55
CA SER A 91 -1.71 14.09 -14.29
C SER A 91 -1.97 13.16 -13.10
N SER A 92 -3.14 12.54 -13.02
CA SER A 92 -3.44 11.53 -11.99
C SER A 92 -2.52 10.30 -12.09
N LEU A 93 -2.29 9.79 -13.30
CA LEU A 93 -1.40 8.65 -13.52
C LEU A 93 0.07 8.98 -13.21
N ILE A 94 0.53 10.18 -13.53
CA ILE A 94 1.88 10.65 -13.16
C ILE A 94 2.02 10.70 -11.64
N ALA A 95 1.03 11.25 -10.93
CA ALA A 95 1.05 11.30 -9.46
C ALA A 95 1.06 9.89 -8.85
N GLN A 96 0.28 8.95 -9.40
CA GLN A 96 0.29 7.54 -8.98
C GLN A 96 1.62 6.85 -9.29
N GLN A 97 2.22 7.10 -10.45
CA GLN A 97 3.53 6.57 -10.82
C GLN A 97 4.64 7.07 -9.87
N GLN A 98 4.60 8.35 -9.48
CA GLN A 98 5.52 8.92 -8.50
C GLN A 98 5.34 8.29 -7.11
N ALA A 99 4.09 8.08 -6.67
CA ALA A 99 3.80 7.37 -5.43
C ALA A 99 4.24 5.90 -5.46
N ARG A 100 4.25 5.26 -6.63
CA ARG A 100 4.74 3.90 -6.89
C ARG A 100 6.17 3.87 -7.42
N SER A 101 6.93 4.97 -7.30
CA SER A 101 8.31 5.06 -7.75
C SER A 101 9.21 4.07 -7.01
N ALA A 102 10.47 3.93 -7.45
CA ALA A 102 11.48 3.12 -6.76
C ALA A 102 11.59 3.45 -5.26
N VAL A 103 11.42 4.72 -4.89
CA VAL A 103 11.37 5.16 -3.48
C VAL A 103 10.12 4.64 -2.76
N GLY A 104 8.96 4.66 -3.43
CA GLY A 104 7.72 4.07 -2.92
C GLY A 104 7.83 2.56 -2.70
N ALA A 105 8.47 1.84 -3.63
CA ALA A 105 8.73 0.41 -3.51
C ALA A 105 9.66 0.11 -2.31
N LEU A 106 10.78 0.82 -2.20
CA LEU A 106 11.70 0.69 -1.06
C LEU A 106 11.02 1.01 0.28
N ASN A 107 10.14 2.01 0.32
CA ASN A 107 9.37 2.33 1.53
C ASN A 107 8.38 1.22 1.91
N GLN A 108 7.78 0.53 0.93
CA GLN A 108 6.93 -0.64 1.19
C GLN A 108 7.75 -1.81 1.74
N GLU A 109 8.94 -2.07 1.19
CA GLU A 109 9.86 -3.09 1.70
C GLU A 109 10.30 -2.79 3.13
N LEU A 110 10.68 -1.54 3.43
CA LEU A 110 11.01 -1.10 4.77
C LEU A 110 9.83 -1.31 5.74
N LYS A 111 8.61 -0.97 5.31
CA LYS A 111 7.41 -1.17 6.13
C LYS A 111 7.17 -2.65 6.42
N LEU A 112 7.34 -3.52 5.42
CA LEU A 112 7.21 -4.97 5.57
C LEU A 112 8.26 -5.52 6.54
N ALA A 113 9.52 -5.09 6.41
CA ALA A 113 10.60 -5.49 7.31
C ALA A 113 10.31 -5.08 8.77
N ARG A 114 9.75 -3.89 9.00
CA ARG A 114 9.33 -3.43 10.34
C ARG A 114 8.22 -4.31 10.92
N ILE A 115 7.19 -4.62 10.14
CA ILE A 115 6.09 -5.49 10.57
C ILE A 115 6.62 -6.90 10.91
N GLN A 116 7.53 -7.43 10.11
CA GLN A 116 8.16 -8.73 10.39
C GLN A 116 8.98 -8.73 11.68
N ALA A 117 9.72 -7.66 11.95
CA ALA A 117 10.44 -7.49 13.21
C ALA A 117 9.46 -7.43 14.40
N GLU A 118 8.35 -6.69 14.26
CA GLU A 118 7.31 -6.58 15.28
C GLU A 118 6.62 -7.93 15.55
N ILE A 119 6.29 -8.69 14.50
CA ILE A 119 5.75 -10.06 14.63
C ILE A 119 6.74 -10.96 15.39
N THR A 120 8.04 -10.83 15.12
CA THR A 120 9.08 -11.65 15.78
C THR A 120 9.16 -11.33 17.27
N GLU A 121 9.13 -10.05 17.63
CA GLU A 121 9.12 -9.61 19.04
C GLU A 121 7.82 -10.03 19.74
N LEU A 122 6.67 -9.89 19.08
CA LEU A 122 5.38 -10.29 19.64
C LEU A 122 5.29 -11.80 19.88
N ASN A 123 5.86 -12.63 19.00
CA ASN A 123 5.99 -14.07 19.26
C ASN A 123 6.90 -14.37 20.46
N THR A 124 7.97 -13.59 20.64
CA THR A 124 8.85 -13.70 21.82
C THR A 124 8.09 -13.36 23.10
N TYR A 125 7.26 -12.31 23.07
CA TYR A 125 6.35 -11.96 24.16
C TYR A 125 5.36 -13.06 24.48
N ILE A 126 4.66 -13.58 23.47
CA ILE A 126 3.71 -14.70 23.61
C ILE A 126 4.39 -15.91 24.28
N GLY A 127 5.59 -16.27 23.82
CA GLY A 127 6.35 -17.38 24.41
C GLY A 127 6.69 -17.15 25.87
N ALA A 128 7.09 -15.92 26.25
CA ALA A 128 7.38 -15.58 27.64
C ALA A 128 6.14 -15.66 28.54
N VAL A 129 4.98 -15.18 28.06
CA VAL A 129 3.72 -15.24 28.82
C VAL A 129 3.21 -16.68 28.93
N GLN A 130 3.32 -17.49 27.88
CA GLN A 130 2.99 -18.92 27.93
C GLN A 130 3.85 -19.68 28.94
N ALA A 131 5.17 -19.42 28.95
CA ALA A 131 6.08 -20.02 29.91
C ALA A 131 5.71 -19.62 31.35
N ARG A 132 5.37 -18.35 31.59
CA ARG A 132 4.90 -17.90 32.91
C ARG A 132 3.60 -18.59 33.32
N ARG A 133 2.61 -18.65 32.41
CA ARG A 133 1.32 -19.30 32.65
C ARG A 133 1.48 -20.76 33.06
N ALA A 134 2.43 -21.49 32.47
CA ALA A 134 2.69 -22.88 32.81
C ALA A 134 3.26 -23.09 34.23
N THR A 135 3.71 -22.02 34.89
CA THR A 135 4.25 -22.05 36.27
C THR A 135 3.25 -21.62 37.34
N LEU A 136 2.03 -21.25 36.96
CA LEU A 136 0.94 -20.76 37.83
C LEU A 136 -0.21 -21.79 37.87
#